data_AF-A0A2N9GRE5-F1
#
_entry.id   AF-A0A2N9GRE5-F1
#
_cell.length_a   1.000
_cell.length_b   1.000
_cell.length_c   1.000
_cell.angle_alpha   90.00
_cell.angle_beta   90.00
_cell.angle_gamma   90.00
#
_symmetry.space_group_name_H-M   'P 1'
#
loop_
_entity.id
_entity.type
_entity.pdbx_description
1 polymer ?
#
loop_
_entity_poly.entity_id
_entity_poly.type
_entity_poly.pdbx_seq_one_letter_code
_entity_poly.pdbx_strand_id
1 'polypeptide(L)'
;MGEDYYQDSLKVTIKGQYIELERIQTFFTTIDFSKNSFRGEIPKIIGRLKSLKGLNFSHNNLTGYIPPSIGHLTNLEWLDLSSNKFTGEIPTQLVDLSWLEVLNLSQNQLTGHIPFGKQFNTFENDSYTENLGLCGYPLSRTCNNHEAKQPPSSTLQQEDNVEPNNGFGWKAVSIGYGCGAIFGMFMGYIMFKIGKPKWLVRMVKLEQHIMLRRLKNNAHRRGGEDNKSTN
;
A
#
# COMPACT_ATOMS: atom_id res chain seq x y z
N MET A 1 -15.21 30.14 28.09
CA MET A 1 -14.67 28.97 28.80
C MET A 1 -15.55 27.80 28.38
N GLY A 2 -15.07 26.97 27.45
CA GLY A 2 -15.82 25.83 26.90
C GLY A 2 -15.38 24.55 27.60
N GLU A 3 -16.29 23.97 28.37
CA GLU A 3 -16.16 22.66 28.99
C GLU A 3 -16.47 21.60 27.93
N ASP A 4 -15.47 20.88 27.43
CA ASP A 4 -15.64 19.64 26.65
C ASP A 4 -14.29 18.90 26.47
N TYR A 5 -13.42 18.94 27.48
CA TYR A 5 -12.27 18.02 27.53
C TYR A 5 -12.72 16.78 28.29
N TYR A 6 -13.20 15.77 27.54
CA TYR A 6 -13.40 14.45 28.08
C TYR A 6 -12.10 13.98 28.76
N GLN A 7 -12.15 13.75 30.08
CA GLN A 7 -11.15 12.92 30.76
C GLN A 7 -11.45 11.45 30.44
N ASP A 8 -11.42 11.10 29.16
CA ASP A 8 -11.73 9.75 28.72
C ASP A 8 -10.50 8.88 28.94
N SER A 9 -10.50 8.16 30.08
CA SER A 9 -9.74 6.94 30.17
C SER A 9 -10.43 5.88 29.30
N LEU A 10 -9.78 5.45 28.21
CA LEU A 10 -10.36 4.44 27.33
C LEU A 10 -9.88 3.07 27.77
N LYS A 11 -10.80 2.22 28.24
CA LYS A 11 -10.52 0.80 28.50
C LYS A 11 -10.62 0.02 27.19
N VAL A 12 -9.47 -0.33 26.62
CA VAL A 12 -9.38 -1.14 25.41
C VAL A 12 -9.06 -2.57 25.81
N THR A 13 -9.84 -3.52 25.28
CA THR A 13 -9.55 -4.94 25.44
C THR A 13 -8.93 -5.46 24.15
N ILE A 14 -7.63 -5.77 24.20
CA ILE A 14 -6.89 -6.35 23.07
C ILE A 14 -6.56 -7.79 23.43
N LYS A 15 -7.09 -8.77 22.68
CA LYS A 15 -6.84 -10.21 22.90
C LYS A 15 -7.12 -10.66 24.36
N GLY A 16 -8.13 -10.09 24.99
CA GLY A 16 -8.51 -10.38 26.39
C GLY A 16 -7.69 -9.62 27.44
N GLN A 17 -6.71 -8.80 27.03
CA GLN A 17 -5.95 -7.96 27.94
C GLN A 17 -6.58 -6.56 28.02
N TYR A 18 -6.87 -6.11 29.24
CA TYR A 18 -7.39 -4.78 29.50
C TYR A 18 -6.25 -3.77 29.58
N ILE A 19 -6.34 -2.73 28.77
CA ILE A 19 -5.43 -1.58 28.78
C ILE A 19 -6.29 -0.37 29.09
N GLU A 20 -5.99 0.32 30.18
CA GLU A 20 -6.63 1.58 30.54
C GLU A 20 -5.76 2.72 30.03
N LEU A 21 -6.26 3.44 29.04
CA LEU A 21 -5.58 4.58 28.43
C LEU A 21 -6.00 5.85 29.17
N GLU A 22 -5.35 6.18 30.27
CA GLU A 22 -5.69 7.32 31.16
C GLU A 22 -5.69 8.70 30.47
N ARG A 23 -5.12 8.78 29.28
CA ARG A 23 -5.29 9.90 28.36
C ARG A 23 -5.14 9.37 26.95
N ILE A 24 -6.17 9.51 26.10
CA ILE A 24 -6.02 9.31 24.65
C ILE A 24 -5.15 10.47 24.14
N GLN A 25 -3.83 10.36 24.33
CA GLN A 25 -2.89 11.27 23.70
C GLN A 25 -2.95 11.03 22.18
N THR A 26 -2.65 12.08 21.43
CA THR A 26 -2.60 12.19 19.96
C THR A 26 -1.60 11.23 19.27
N PHE A 27 -1.18 10.15 19.94
CA PHE A 27 -0.23 9.17 19.42
C PHE A 27 -0.90 8.05 18.61
N PHE A 28 -2.19 7.78 18.81
CA PHE A 28 -2.90 6.83 17.95
C PHE A 28 -3.21 7.49 16.62
N THR A 29 -2.22 7.44 15.74
CA THR A 29 -2.33 7.92 14.37
C THR A 29 -2.71 6.79 13.42
N THR A 30 -2.80 5.55 13.89
CA THR A 30 -3.06 4.38 13.04
C THR A 30 -4.16 3.53 13.64
N ILE A 31 -5.15 3.18 12.82
CA ILE A 31 -6.17 2.18 13.13
C ILE A 31 -6.03 1.04 12.13
N ASP A 32 -5.78 -0.17 12.64
CA ASP A 32 -5.76 -1.38 11.84
C ASP A 32 -6.81 -2.37 12.36
N PHE A 33 -7.87 -2.52 11.58
CA PHE A 33 -8.96 -3.48 11.79
C PHE A 33 -9.00 -4.55 10.69
N SER A 34 -7.92 -4.70 9.93
CA SER A 34 -7.86 -5.63 8.82
C SER A 34 -7.99 -7.09 9.24
N LYS A 35 -8.41 -7.96 8.32
CA LYS A 35 -8.48 -9.43 8.50
C LYS A 35 -9.37 -9.87 9.65
N ASN A 36 -10.56 -9.28 9.71
CA ASN A 36 -11.59 -9.64 10.67
C ASN A 36 -12.87 -10.05 9.91
N SER A 37 -13.97 -10.23 10.66
CA SER A 37 -15.29 -10.53 10.11
C SER A 37 -16.29 -9.39 10.36
N PHE A 38 -15.82 -8.14 10.41
CA PHE A 38 -16.69 -6.99 10.63
C PHE A 38 -17.70 -6.84 9.50
N ARG A 39 -18.92 -6.42 9.86
CA ARG A 39 -20.06 -6.26 8.96
C ARG A 39 -20.71 -4.89 9.19
N GLY A 40 -21.55 -4.47 8.26
CA GLY A 40 -22.20 -3.16 8.30
C GLY A 40 -21.35 -2.08 7.64
N GLU A 41 -21.71 -0.83 7.88
CA GLU A 41 -21.10 0.33 7.23
C GLU A 41 -20.01 0.97 8.09
N ILE A 42 -19.09 1.71 7.46
CA ILE A 42 -18.15 2.57 8.19
C ILE A 42 -18.94 3.78 8.74
N PRO A 43 -18.93 4.03 10.06
CA PRO A 43 -19.64 5.16 10.62
C PRO A 43 -18.98 6.48 10.25
N LYS A 44 -19.79 7.49 9.87
CA LYS A 44 -19.32 8.84 9.47
C LYS A 44 -18.46 9.53 10.54
N ILE A 45 -18.60 9.12 11.80
CA ILE A 45 -17.84 9.64 12.93
C ILE A 45 -16.32 9.46 12.76
N ILE A 46 -15.87 8.52 11.92
CA ILE A 46 -14.46 8.29 11.62
C ILE A 46 -13.75 9.59 11.17
N GLY A 47 -14.46 10.47 10.45
CA GLY A 47 -13.92 11.75 9.98
C GLY A 47 -13.57 12.78 11.07
N ARG A 48 -13.87 12.49 12.35
CA ARG A 48 -13.47 13.34 13.50
C ARG A 48 -12.05 13.05 13.97
N LEU A 49 -11.42 11.96 13.53
CA LEU A 49 -10.09 11.54 13.97
C LEU A 49 -8.96 12.31 13.23
N LYS A 50 -8.84 13.63 13.47
CA LYS A 50 -7.96 14.53 12.69
C LYS A 50 -6.46 14.20 12.72
N SER A 51 -6.00 13.49 13.74
CA SER A 51 -4.61 13.07 13.88
C SER A 51 -4.29 11.75 13.17
N LEU A 52 -5.28 11.12 12.53
CA LEU A 52 -5.10 9.83 11.88
C LEU A 52 -4.23 9.97 10.62
N LYS A 53 -3.19 9.13 10.55
CA LYS A 53 -2.25 8.93 9.45
C LYS A 53 -2.51 7.62 8.71
N GLY A 54 -3.02 6.59 9.39
CA GLY A 54 -3.22 5.27 8.80
C GLY A 54 -4.58 4.69 9.13
N LEU A 55 -5.28 4.18 8.12
CA LEU A 55 -6.57 3.51 8.30
C LEU A 55 -6.64 2.23 7.46
N ASN A 56 -6.68 1.08 8.15
CA ASN A 56 -6.87 -0.23 7.53
C ASN A 56 -8.20 -0.87 7.95
N PHE A 57 -9.05 -1.14 6.96
CA PHE A 57 -10.27 -1.95 7.11
C PHE A 57 -10.27 -3.17 6.19
N SER A 58 -9.16 -3.50 5.55
CA SER A 58 -9.13 -4.52 4.51
C SER A 58 -9.45 -5.93 5.00
N HIS A 59 -9.88 -6.80 4.08
CA HIS A 59 -10.23 -8.19 4.39
C HIS A 59 -11.28 -8.30 5.51
N ASN A 60 -12.41 -7.64 5.29
CA ASN A 60 -13.59 -7.72 6.15
C ASN A 60 -14.83 -7.99 5.28
N ASN A 61 -16.01 -7.89 5.90
CA ASN A 61 -17.29 -8.05 5.22
C ASN A 61 -18.14 -6.77 5.36
N LEU A 62 -17.48 -5.60 5.32
CA LEU A 62 -18.12 -4.29 5.40
C LEU A 62 -18.88 -3.98 4.11
N THR A 63 -20.02 -3.31 4.24
CA THR A 63 -20.99 -3.03 3.18
C THR A 63 -21.33 -1.54 3.12
N GLY A 64 -22.16 -1.14 2.16
CA GLY A 64 -22.63 0.24 2.00
C GLY A 64 -21.64 1.10 1.22
N TYR A 65 -21.71 2.41 1.40
CA TYR A 65 -20.87 3.38 0.70
C TYR A 65 -19.61 3.71 1.51
N ILE A 66 -18.53 4.09 0.82
CA ILE A 66 -17.39 4.73 1.47
C ILE A 66 -17.87 6.10 1.98
N PRO A 67 -17.78 6.41 3.29
CA PRO A 67 -18.33 7.65 3.81
C PRO A 67 -17.47 8.86 3.38
N PRO A 68 -18.06 9.91 2.77
CA PRO A 68 -17.34 11.12 2.37
C PRO A 68 -16.56 11.80 3.50
N SER A 69 -16.96 11.57 4.76
CA SER A 69 -16.29 12.09 5.95
C SER A 69 -14.83 11.63 6.10
N ILE A 70 -14.41 10.56 5.42
CA ILE A 70 -12.99 10.15 5.36
C ILE A 70 -12.15 11.27 4.71
N GLY A 71 -12.70 12.03 3.76
CA GLY A 71 -12.03 13.19 3.17
C GLY A 71 -11.68 14.29 4.17
N HIS A 72 -12.25 14.27 5.38
CA HIS A 72 -11.89 15.21 6.44
C HIS A 72 -10.66 14.80 7.26
N LEU A 73 -10.03 13.65 6.97
CA LEU A 73 -8.83 13.15 7.63
C LEU A 73 -7.57 13.72 6.97
N THR A 74 -7.38 15.03 7.07
CA THR A 74 -6.38 15.76 6.27
C THR A 74 -4.91 15.34 6.49
N ASN A 75 -4.61 14.58 7.55
CA ASN A 75 -3.28 14.04 7.84
C ASN A 75 -3.11 12.57 7.42
N LEU A 76 -4.09 11.99 6.73
CA LEU A 76 -4.08 10.59 6.35
C LEU A 76 -3.02 10.35 5.27
N GLU A 77 -2.09 9.44 5.56
CA GLU A 77 -0.96 9.04 4.71
C GLU A 77 -1.28 7.75 3.96
N TRP A 78 -2.04 6.84 4.54
CA TRP A 78 -2.44 5.60 3.88
C TRP A 78 -3.84 5.12 4.25
N LEU A 79 -4.55 4.60 3.26
CA LEU A 79 -5.93 4.10 3.36
C LEU A 79 -6.08 2.78 2.61
N ASP A 80 -6.43 1.72 3.33
CA ASP A 80 -6.73 0.40 2.76
C ASP A 80 -8.15 -0.05 3.13
N LEU A 81 -9.02 -0.09 2.13
CA LEU A 81 -10.41 -0.56 2.21
C LEU A 81 -10.63 -1.81 1.35
N SER A 82 -9.56 -2.43 0.85
CA SER A 82 -9.63 -3.54 -0.10
C SER A 82 -10.28 -4.79 0.49
N SER A 83 -10.72 -5.71 -0.37
CA SER A 83 -11.32 -6.98 0.05
C SER A 83 -12.50 -6.79 1.01
N ASN A 84 -13.49 -6.02 0.57
CA ASN A 84 -14.75 -5.76 1.29
C ASN A 84 -15.93 -5.83 0.30
N LYS A 85 -17.10 -5.34 0.70
CA LYS A 85 -18.32 -5.29 -0.11
C LYS A 85 -18.84 -3.86 -0.26
N PHE A 86 -17.94 -2.88 -0.35
CA PHE A 86 -18.32 -1.49 -0.59
C PHE A 86 -18.93 -1.33 -1.97
N THR A 87 -19.96 -0.50 -2.07
CA THR A 87 -20.75 -0.25 -3.28
C THR A 87 -20.82 1.25 -3.57
N GLY A 88 -21.27 1.61 -4.78
CA GLY A 88 -21.41 2.99 -5.21
C GLY A 88 -20.10 3.65 -5.62
N GLU A 89 -20.13 4.97 -5.75
CA GLU A 89 -18.99 5.76 -6.24
C GLU A 89 -17.94 6.01 -5.16
N ILE A 90 -16.70 6.21 -5.61
CA ILE A 90 -15.61 6.68 -4.75
C ILE A 90 -15.88 8.16 -4.42
N PRO A 91 -16.00 8.56 -3.14
CA PRO A 91 -16.29 9.94 -2.78
C PRO A 91 -15.20 10.90 -3.28
N THR A 92 -15.62 11.95 -3.99
CA THR A 92 -14.70 12.98 -4.51
C THR A 92 -13.94 13.72 -3.40
N GLN A 93 -14.47 13.73 -2.18
CA GLN A 93 -13.83 14.29 -0.99
C GLN A 93 -12.51 13.60 -0.64
N LEU A 94 -12.28 12.36 -1.10
CA LEU A 94 -11.00 11.69 -0.90
C LEU A 94 -9.87 12.38 -1.68
N VAL A 95 -10.18 13.11 -2.76
CA VAL A 95 -9.21 13.92 -3.50
C VAL A 95 -8.57 14.97 -2.58
N ASP A 96 -9.27 15.45 -1.55
CA ASP A 96 -8.74 16.47 -0.63
C ASP A 96 -7.69 15.98 0.36
N LEU A 97 -7.40 14.66 0.40
CA LEU A 97 -6.38 14.06 1.26
C LEU A 97 -4.96 14.27 0.71
N SER A 98 -4.43 15.48 0.83
CA SER A 98 -3.16 15.89 0.21
C SER A 98 -1.92 15.10 0.65
N TRP A 99 -2.00 14.38 1.77
CA TRP A 99 -0.91 13.56 2.31
C TRP A 99 -1.04 12.07 1.97
N LEU A 100 -2.10 11.68 1.25
CA LEU A 100 -2.38 10.27 0.97
C LEU A 100 -1.39 9.73 -0.06
N GLU A 101 -0.47 8.88 0.40
CA GLU A 101 0.58 8.24 -0.40
C GLU A 101 0.17 6.84 -0.87
N VAL A 102 -0.66 6.15 -0.09
CA VAL A 102 -1.11 4.78 -0.40
C VAL A 102 -2.62 4.68 -0.33
N LEU A 103 -3.23 4.25 -1.42
CA LEU A 103 -4.65 3.95 -1.51
C LEU A 103 -4.84 2.53 -2.04
N ASN A 104 -5.68 1.74 -1.38
CA ASN A 104 -6.14 0.46 -1.92
C ASN A 104 -7.65 0.30 -1.71
N LEU A 105 -8.39 0.25 -2.81
CA LEU A 105 -9.84 0.06 -2.89
C LEU A 105 -10.21 -1.21 -3.65
N SER A 106 -9.21 -2.04 -4.01
CA SER A 106 -9.40 -3.24 -4.82
C SER A 106 -10.34 -4.26 -4.17
N GLN A 107 -10.90 -5.16 -4.97
CA GLN A 107 -11.77 -6.25 -4.51
C GLN A 107 -12.97 -5.74 -3.71
N ASN A 108 -13.73 -4.84 -4.32
CA ASN A 108 -15.00 -4.31 -3.83
C ASN A 108 -16.05 -4.34 -4.96
N GLN A 109 -17.22 -3.73 -4.73
CA GLN A 109 -18.30 -3.58 -5.71
C GLN A 109 -18.50 -2.10 -6.08
N LEU A 110 -17.42 -1.33 -6.11
CA LEU A 110 -17.46 0.10 -6.44
C LEU A 110 -17.79 0.31 -7.92
N THR A 111 -18.44 1.44 -8.19
CA THR A 111 -18.97 1.80 -9.51
C THR A 111 -18.62 3.24 -9.87
N GLY A 112 -18.70 3.60 -11.15
CA GLY A 112 -18.56 4.98 -11.60
C GLY A 112 -17.11 5.41 -11.90
N HIS A 113 -16.92 6.72 -12.07
CA HIS A 113 -15.65 7.30 -12.46
C HIS A 113 -14.68 7.36 -11.27
N ILE A 114 -13.42 6.97 -11.48
CA ILE A 114 -12.36 7.17 -10.49
C ILE A 114 -12.11 8.68 -10.37
N PRO A 115 -12.15 9.27 -9.16
CA PRO A 115 -11.89 10.70 -8.97
C PRO A 115 -10.51 11.09 -9.53
N PHE A 116 -10.48 12.18 -10.28
CA PHE A 116 -9.26 12.71 -10.88
C PHE A 116 -8.74 13.92 -10.08
N GLY A 117 -7.42 14.00 -9.92
CA GLY A 117 -6.74 15.19 -9.37
C GLY A 117 -5.82 14.92 -8.19
N LYS A 118 -4.92 15.88 -7.92
CA LYS A 118 -3.93 15.84 -6.83
C LYS A 118 -3.19 14.48 -6.80
N GLN A 119 -3.19 13.79 -5.66
CA GLN A 119 -2.59 12.49 -5.45
C GLN A 119 -3.38 11.31 -6.06
N PHE A 120 -4.66 11.48 -6.41
CA PHE A 120 -5.44 10.38 -7.00
C PHE A 120 -4.91 9.92 -8.35
N ASN A 121 -4.23 10.81 -9.09
CA ASN A 121 -3.62 10.52 -10.37
C ASN A 121 -2.32 9.70 -10.26
N THR A 122 -1.76 9.54 -9.06
CA THR A 122 -0.52 8.80 -8.86
C THR A 122 -0.75 7.34 -8.47
N PHE A 123 -1.99 6.97 -8.11
CA PHE A 123 -2.32 5.59 -7.77
C PHE A 123 -2.39 4.71 -9.01
N GLU A 124 -1.83 3.51 -8.90
CA GLU A 124 -1.77 2.54 -10.00
C GLU A 124 -3.09 1.77 -10.16
N ASN A 125 -3.19 0.99 -11.24
CA ASN A 125 -4.33 0.12 -11.51
C ASN A 125 -4.65 -0.81 -10.32
N ASP A 126 -3.61 -1.35 -9.68
CA ASP A 126 -3.70 -2.28 -8.55
C ASP A 126 -4.62 -1.77 -7.43
N SER A 127 -4.59 -0.47 -7.15
CA SER A 127 -5.45 0.19 -6.16
C SER A 127 -6.95 0.06 -6.44
N TYR A 128 -7.36 -0.23 -7.67
CA TYR A 128 -8.75 -0.22 -8.11
C TYR A 128 -9.23 -1.55 -8.73
N THR A 129 -8.32 -2.52 -8.87
CA THR A 129 -8.62 -3.84 -9.46
C THR A 129 -9.79 -4.56 -8.80
N GLU A 130 -10.42 -5.47 -9.54
CA GLU A 130 -11.56 -6.27 -9.07
C GLU A 130 -12.81 -5.46 -8.64
N ASN A 131 -12.92 -4.20 -9.06
CA ASN A 131 -14.16 -3.43 -9.02
C ASN A 131 -14.77 -3.33 -10.43
N LEU A 132 -15.73 -4.20 -10.75
CA LEU A 132 -16.23 -4.32 -12.12
C LEU A 132 -16.91 -3.06 -12.67
N GLY A 133 -17.50 -2.23 -11.80
CA GLY A 133 -18.19 -1.02 -12.20
C GLY A 133 -17.32 0.23 -12.27
N LEU A 134 -16.05 0.17 -11.85
CA LEU A 134 -15.15 1.32 -11.94
C LEU A 134 -14.62 1.50 -13.36
N CYS A 135 -14.45 2.77 -13.72
CA CYS A 135 -13.91 3.19 -15.00
C CYS A 135 -13.16 4.53 -14.86
N GLY A 136 -12.41 4.92 -15.89
CA GLY A 136 -11.53 6.09 -15.86
C GLY A 136 -10.09 5.74 -15.46
N TYR A 137 -9.18 6.68 -15.70
CA TYR A 137 -7.76 6.52 -15.36
C TYR A 137 -7.57 6.24 -13.85
N PRO A 138 -6.71 5.28 -13.44
CA PRO A 138 -5.71 4.53 -14.22
C PRO A 138 -6.23 3.25 -14.90
N LEU A 139 -7.52 2.91 -14.79
CA LEU A 139 -8.07 1.74 -15.45
C LEU A 139 -8.18 1.96 -16.96
N SER A 140 -7.95 0.90 -17.75
CA SER A 140 -8.14 0.94 -19.21
C SER A 140 -9.62 1.03 -19.63
N ARG A 141 -10.56 0.87 -18.69
CA ARG A 141 -12.01 0.90 -18.95
C ARG A 141 -12.48 2.35 -19.10
N THR A 142 -13.04 2.69 -20.24
CA THR A 142 -13.65 4.01 -20.47
C THR A 142 -15.04 4.07 -19.82
N CYS A 143 -15.37 5.21 -19.22
CA CYS A 143 -16.71 5.45 -18.71
C CYS A 143 -17.62 5.86 -19.86
N ASN A 144 -18.37 4.90 -20.40
CA ASN A 144 -19.41 5.20 -21.38
C ASN A 144 -20.72 5.46 -20.62
N ASN A 145 -21.31 6.65 -20.81
CA ASN A 145 -22.57 7.07 -20.19
C ASN A 145 -23.81 6.34 -20.76
N HIS A 146 -23.77 5.02 -20.90
CA HIS A 146 -24.92 4.25 -21.35
C HIS A 146 -25.01 2.92 -20.61
N GLU A 147 -25.93 2.84 -19.65
CA GLU A 147 -26.60 1.57 -19.40
C GLU A 147 -27.28 1.10 -20.70
N ALA A 148 -27.14 -0.20 -20.95
CA ALA A 148 -27.86 -1.01 -21.92
C ALA A 148 -27.44 -0.94 -23.42
N LYS A 149 -26.88 -2.09 -23.85
CA LYS A 149 -26.91 -2.74 -25.18
C LYS A 149 -25.82 -2.36 -26.21
N GLN A 150 -24.86 -3.27 -26.36
CA GLN A 150 -24.21 -3.59 -27.66
C GLN A 150 -25.27 -4.01 -28.70
N PRO A 151 -25.08 -3.82 -30.03
CA PRO A 151 -24.01 -4.46 -30.84
C PRO A 151 -23.55 -3.63 -32.09
N PRO A 152 -22.86 -4.20 -33.12
CA PRO A 152 -21.39 -4.27 -33.24
C PRO A 152 -20.78 -3.46 -34.41
N SER A 153 -19.45 -3.27 -34.31
CA SER A 153 -18.39 -3.07 -35.31
C SER A 153 -18.63 -2.30 -36.62
N SER A 154 -17.77 -1.30 -36.84
CA SER A 154 -17.07 -1.17 -38.13
C SER A 154 -15.62 -0.73 -37.92
N THR A 155 -14.74 -1.66 -38.27
CA THR A 155 -13.30 -1.53 -38.48
C THR A 155 -12.95 -0.38 -39.42
N LEU A 156 -11.99 0.46 -39.03
CA LEU A 156 -11.05 1.06 -39.98
C LEU A 156 -9.66 0.98 -39.36
N GLN A 157 -8.78 0.29 -40.08
CA GLN A 157 -7.41 -0.01 -39.74
C GLN A 157 -6.56 1.26 -39.79
N GLN A 158 -5.69 1.45 -38.81
CA GLN A 158 -4.36 2.01 -39.04
C GLN A 158 -3.39 1.27 -38.12
N GLU A 159 -2.50 0.53 -38.76
CA GLU A 159 -1.42 -0.25 -38.15
C GLU A 159 -0.39 0.69 -37.51
N ASP A 160 0.13 0.33 -36.35
CA ASP A 160 1.56 0.00 -36.16
C ASP A 160 1.99 0.13 -34.69
N ASN A 161 2.60 -0.97 -34.21
CA ASN A 161 3.44 -1.12 -33.01
C ASN A 161 2.73 -1.43 -31.68
N VAL A 162 2.34 -2.71 -31.54
CA VAL A 162 2.30 -3.37 -30.23
C VAL A 162 3.74 -3.70 -29.83
N GLU A 163 4.30 -2.99 -28.84
CA GLU A 163 5.44 -3.49 -28.06
C GLU A 163 4.90 -3.88 -26.67
N PRO A 164 5.09 -5.14 -26.21
CA PRO A 164 4.51 -5.59 -24.96
C PRO A 164 5.21 -4.93 -23.78
N ASN A 165 4.40 -4.49 -22.82
CA ASN A 165 4.80 -3.98 -21.52
C ASN A 165 5.52 -5.08 -20.73
N ASN A 166 6.84 -5.17 -20.90
CA ASN A 166 7.75 -5.82 -19.96
C ASN A 166 8.62 -4.73 -19.34
N GLY A 167 8.64 -4.64 -18.01
CA GLY A 167 9.34 -3.64 -17.19
C GLY A 167 10.87 -3.66 -17.25
N PHE A 168 11.46 -3.88 -18.42
CA PHE A 168 12.90 -3.74 -18.65
C PHE A 168 13.17 -3.27 -20.09
N GLY A 169 12.67 -2.09 -20.44
CA GLY A 169 12.90 -1.49 -21.75
C GLY A 169 14.35 -1.01 -21.94
N TRP A 170 14.79 -0.85 -23.19
CA TRP A 170 16.09 -0.27 -23.54
C TRP A 170 16.34 1.10 -22.88
N LYS A 171 15.28 1.85 -22.55
CA LYS A 171 15.38 3.08 -21.75
C LYS A 171 15.97 2.84 -20.36
N ALA A 172 15.56 1.79 -19.65
CA ALA A 172 16.11 1.43 -18.35
C ALA A 172 17.58 0.96 -18.48
N VAL A 173 17.88 0.22 -19.54
CA VAL A 173 19.25 -0.23 -19.87
C VAL A 173 20.17 0.99 -20.14
N SER A 174 19.71 1.98 -20.89
CA SER A 174 20.47 3.21 -21.18
C SER A 174 20.70 4.06 -19.93
N ILE A 175 19.68 4.21 -19.07
CA ILE A 175 19.80 4.94 -17.80
C ILE A 175 20.77 4.21 -16.85
N GLY A 176 20.64 2.89 -16.74
CA GLY A 176 21.51 2.06 -15.93
C GLY A 176 22.98 2.12 -16.38
N TYR A 177 23.24 2.08 -17.68
CA TYR A 177 24.60 2.21 -18.22
C TYR A 177 25.21 3.59 -17.94
N GLY A 178 24.44 4.66 -18.15
CA GLY A 178 24.90 6.03 -17.89
C GLY A 178 25.26 6.27 -16.43
N CYS A 179 24.35 5.95 -15.50
CA CYS A 179 24.60 6.13 -14.08
C CYS A 179 25.67 5.16 -13.55
N GLY A 180 25.65 3.90 -14.00
CA GLY A 180 26.58 2.87 -13.57
C GLY A 180 28.03 3.14 -13.99
N ALA A 181 28.26 3.65 -15.20
CA ALA A 181 29.61 3.99 -15.67
C ALA A 181 30.21 5.16 -14.88
N ILE A 182 29.42 6.20 -14.59
CA ILE A 182 29.87 7.35 -13.80
C ILE A 182 30.17 6.92 -12.36
N PHE A 183 29.26 6.17 -11.74
CA PHE A 183 29.45 5.67 -10.38
C PHE A 183 30.64 4.72 -10.29
N GLY A 184 30.83 3.85 -11.29
CA GLY A 184 31.97 2.94 -11.40
C GLY A 184 33.30 3.66 -11.56
N MET A 185 33.38 4.70 -12.41
CA MET A 185 34.58 5.53 -12.55
C MET A 185 34.90 6.29 -11.26
N PHE A 186 33.88 6.84 -10.59
CA PHE A 186 34.05 7.54 -9.31
C PHE A 186 34.55 6.60 -8.20
N MET A 187 33.92 5.43 -8.06
CA MET A 187 34.34 4.41 -7.08
C MET A 187 35.72 3.84 -7.40
N GLY A 188 36.03 3.61 -8.68
CA GLY A 188 37.36 3.18 -9.13
C GLY A 188 38.44 4.22 -8.85
N TYR A 189 38.15 5.51 -9.08
CA TYR A 189 39.05 6.62 -8.75
C TYR A 189 39.32 6.72 -7.25
N ILE A 190 38.28 6.61 -6.41
CA ILE A 190 38.42 6.54 -4.95
C ILE A 190 39.32 5.37 -4.56
N MET A 191 39.11 4.19 -5.13
CA MET A 191 39.91 3.00 -4.82
C MET A 191 41.38 3.15 -5.22
N PHE A 192 41.67 3.82 -6.35
CA PHE A 192 43.02 4.07 -6.83
C PHE A 192 43.75 5.15 -6.02
N LYS A 193 43.04 6.20 -5.57
CA LYS A 193 43.61 7.30 -4.79
C LYS A 193 43.80 6.98 -3.30
N ILE A 194 42.84 6.26 -2.70
CA ILE A 194 42.80 6.02 -1.25
C ILE A 194 43.44 4.66 -0.89
N GLY A 195 43.74 3.82 -1.89
CA GLY A 195 44.21 2.45 -1.65
C GLY A 195 43.13 1.60 -0.95
N LYS A 196 43.55 0.49 -0.30
CA LYS A 196 42.66 -0.52 0.30
C LYS A 196 41.63 0.13 1.25
N PRO A 197 40.35 0.28 0.85
CA PRO A 197 39.36 0.95 1.67
C PRO A 197 39.03 0.06 2.88
N LYS A 198 39.37 0.54 4.09
CA LYS A 198 39.14 -0.22 5.33
C LYS A 198 37.67 -0.60 5.53
N TRP A 199 36.72 0.19 5.00
CA TRP A 199 35.29 -0.09 5.06
C TRP A 199 34.89 -1.29 4.19
N LEU A 200 35.48 -1.44 2.99
CA LEU A 200 35.21 -2.55 2.08
C LEU A 200 35.72 -3.88 2.68
N VAL A 201 36.92 -3.85 3.28
CA VAL A 201 37.48 -5.00 3.99
C VAL A 201 36.62 -5.40 5.20
N ARG A 202 36.05 -4.42 5.91
CA ARG A 202 35.13 -4.68 7.04
C ARG A 202 33.80 -5.30 6.57
N MET A 203 33.24 -4.83 5.45
CA MET A 203 32.03 -5.39 4.83
C MET A 203 32.23 -6.85 4.40
N VAL A 204 33.32 -7.17 3.70
CA VAL A 204 33.62 -8.54 3.27
C VAL A 204 33.84 -9.48 4.46
N LYS A 205 34.51 -9.01 5.52
CA LYS A 205 34.65 -9.79 6.76
C LYS A 205 33.31 -10.01 7.47
N LEU A 206 32.40 -9.03 7.41
CA LEU A 206 31.06 -9.14 8.00
C LEU A 206 30.19 -10.16 7.25
N GLU A 207 30.23 -10.15 5.91
CA GLU A 207 29.58 -11.14 5.05
C GLU A 207 30.06 -12.58 5.34
N GLN A 208 31.37 -12.80 5.44
CA GLN A 208 31.93 -14.11 5.82
C GLN A 208 31.44 -14.57 7.20
N HIS A 209 31.36 -13.66 8.17
CA HIS A 209 30.90 -13.97 9.52
C HIS A 209 29.39 -14.32 9.55
N ILE A 210 28.58 -13.63 8.74
CA ILE A 210 27.15 -13.93 8.58
C ILE A 210 26.96 -15.30 7.92
N MET A 211 27.75 -15.61 6.89
CA MET A 211 27.70 -16.91 6.20
C MET A 211 28.07 -18.06 7.14
N LEU A 212 29.12 -17.92 7.94
CA LEU A 212 29.53 -18.92 8.93
C LEU A 212 28.47 -19.14 10.02
N ARG A 213 27.78 -18.08 10.47
CA ARG A 213 26.64 -18.21 11.40
C ARG A 213 25.47 -18.97 10.78
N ARG A 214 25.16 -18.73 9.50
CA ARG A 214 24.10 -19.45 8.79
C ARG A 214 24.41 -20.94 8.63
N LEU A 215 25.66 -21.29 8.33
CA LEU A 215 26.10 -22.69 8.26
C LEU A 215 26.01 -23.39 9.62
N LYS A 216 26.41 -22.71 10.70
CA LYS A 216 26.30 -23.24 12.07
C LYS A 216 24.85 -23.47 12.50
N ASN A 217 23.94 -22.54 12.18
CA ASN A 217 22.52 -22.66 12.49
C ASN A 217 21.84 -23.78 11.67
N ASN A 218 22.26 -23.99 10.42
CA ASN A 218 21.73 -25.07 9.58
C ASN A 218 22.24 -26.46 10.01
N ALA A 219 23.46 -26.57 10.53
CA ALA A 219 23.98 -27.81 11.11
C ALA A 219 23.21 -28.21 12.38
N HIS A 220 22.81 -27.25 13.21
CA HIS A 220 22.01 -27.51 14.42
C HIS A 220 20.56 -27.95 14.10
N ARG A 221 19.99 -27.49 12.99
CA ARG A 221 18.67 -27.94 12.52
C ARG A 221 18.65 -29.39 12.02
N ARG A 222 19.73 -29.86 11.36
CA ARG A 222 19.82 -31.25 10.89
C ARG A 222 20.06 -32.26 12.03
N GLY A 223 20.79 -31.89 13.08
CA GLY A 223 21.01 -32.77 14.24
C GLY A 223 19.79 -32.95 15.17
N GLY A 224 18.72 -32.15 14.98
CA GLY A 224 17.49 -32.24 15.77
C GLY A 224 16.40 -33.15 15.17
N GLU A 225 16.53 -33.53 13.90
CA GLU A 225 15.57 -34.41 13.22
C GLU A 225 15.89 -35.91 13.38
N ASP A 226 17.15 -36.27 13.67
CA ASP A 226 17.56 -37.69 13.82
C ASP A 226 17.17 -38.32 15.17
N ASN A 227 16.73 -37.55 16.16
CA ASN A 227 16.36 -38.05 17.50
C ASN A 227 14.85 -38.33 17.70
N LYS A 228 14.05 -38.38 16.63
CA LYS A 228 12.58 -38.58 16.74
C LYS A 228 12.05 -39.88 16.13
N SER A 229 12.92 -40.82 15.77
CA SER A 229 12.57 -42.04 15.03
C SER A 229 12.91 -43.35 15.75
N THR A 230 13.05 -43.33 17.08
CA THR A 230 13.24 -44.54 17.90
C THR A 230 12.49 -44.43 19.23
N ASN A 231 11.21 -44.79 19.20
CA ASN A 231 10.49 -45.51 20.26
C ASN A 231 9.15 -45.99 19.72
#